data_AF-A0A1X4HUH7-F1
#
_entry.id   AF-A0A1X4HUH7-F1
#
_cell.length_a   1.000
_cell.length_b   1.000
_cell.length_c   1.000
_cell.angle_alpha   90.00
_cell.angle_beta   90.00
_cell.angle_gamma   90.00
#
_symmetry.space_group_name_H-M   'P 1'
#
loop_
_entity.id
_entity.type
_entity.pdbx_description
1 polymer ?
#
loop_
_entity_poly.entity_id
_entity_poly.type
_entity_poly.pdbx_seq_one_letter_code
_entity_poly.pdbx_strand_id
1 'polypeptide(L)'
;RRPRHWPDAQRSTAGGTGADPLDTAFWTAVEGEDLTTLAADLAVDTEALGAVLPALSTWRRRQRDQAMVDGVRHHEMWKPLSLPSSAPTAAGTWLAVVPEALADDPWVVAVLTAVGADVVPLTVGTADRDTLAGRLRGLLSEGTALTGVLSLLALTDAAQAPAVPTAVLLQALLDAEVTAPLWCVTRGAVAVAGTERLTAPAQAAVWGLGLVAALEIPARWGGLIDL
;
A
#
# COMPACT_ATOMS: atom_id res chain seq x y z
N ARG A 1 22.30 15.42 -11.14
CA ARG A 1 22.12 14.51 -9.98
C ARG A 1 20.64 14.16 -9.91
N ARG A 2 20.28 12.88 -10.06
CA ARG A 2 18.87 12.44 -9.96
C ARG A 2 18.47 12.40 -8.47
N PRO A 3 17.38 13.06 -8.05
CA PRO A 3 16.89 12.94 -6.68
C PRO A 3 16.41 11.50 -6.42
N ARG A 4 16.64 10.99 -5.21
CA ARG A 4 16.11 9.70 -4.75
C ARG A 4 14.68 9.94 -4.29
N HIS A 5 13.74 9.14 -4.80
CA HIS A 5 12.30 9.25 -4.50
C HIS A 5 11.84 8.24 -3.42
N TRP A 6 12.77 7.57 -2.75
CA TRP A 6 12.44 6.65 -1.66
C TRP A 6 12.21 7.46 -0.38
N PRO A 7 11.25 7.06 0.49
CA PRO A 7 11.12 7.65 1.82
C PRO A 7 12.47 7.57 2.52
N ASP A 8 12.91 8.66 3.13
CA ASP A 8 14.04 8.58 4.06
C ASP A 8 13.63 7.57 5.13
N ALA A 9 14.29 6.42 5.14
CA ALA A 9 14.08 5.43 6.18
C ALA A 9 14.33 6.18 7.50
N GLN A 10 13.27 6.44 8.26
CA GLN A 10 13.41 6.75 9.67
C GLN A 10 14.27 5.60 10.19
N ARG A 11 15.53 5.90 10.49
CA ARG A 11 16.42 4.94 11.14
C ARG A 11 15.66 4.54 12.38
N SER A 12 15.04 3.36 12.35
CA SER A 12 14.50 2.77 13.55
C SER A 12 15.68 2.72 14.50
N THR A 13 15.63 3.53 15.54
CA THR A 13 16.42 3.37 16.75
C THR A 13 15.89 2.14 17.51
N ALA A 14 15.63 1.05 16.79
CA ALA A 14 15.37 -0.25 17.36
C ALA A 14 16.71 -0.77 17.86
N GLY A 15 17.10 -0.32 19.05
CA GLY A 15 17.91 -1.05 20.03
C GLY A 15 19.16 -1.77 19.53
N GLY A 16 19.82 -1.32 18.47
CA GLY A 16 21.16 -1.77 18.15
C GLY A 16 22.08 -1.19 19.21
N THR A 17 22.54 -2.01 20.15
CA THR A 17 23.76 -1.70 20.92
C THR A 17 24.77 -1.15 19.93
N GLY A 18 25.13 0.13 20.06
CA GLY A 18 26.07 0.78 19.15
C GLY A 18 27.27 -0.14 18.95
N ALA A 19 27.68 -0.35 17.70
CA ALA A 19 28.76 -1.27 17.38
C ALA A 19 29.95 -0.99 18.31
N ASP A 20 30.43 -2.02 19.02
CA ASP A 20 31.56 -1.87 19.94
C ASP A 20 32.74 -1.23 19.18
N PRO A 21 33.30 -0.11 19.68
CA PRO A 21 34.46 0.52 19.07
C PRO A 21 35.63 -0.44 18.84
N LEU A 22 35.81 -1.43 19.73
CA LEU A 22 36.85 -2.45 19.61
C LEU A 22 36.58 -3.40 18.43
N ASP A 23 35.34 -3.88 18.28
CA ASP A 23 34.93 -4.66 17.11
C ASP A 23 35.13 -3.87 15.81
N THR A 24 34.82 -2.58 15.83
CA THR A 24 34.96 -1.71 14.65
C THR A 24 36.42 -1.56 14.23
N ALA A 25 37.33 -1.34 15.19
CA ALA A 25 38.77 -1.23 14.94
C ALA A 25 39.35 -2.55 14.41
N PHE A 26 38.97 -3.69 15.01
CA PHE A 26 39.38 -5.01 14.58
C PHE A 26 38.98 -5.29 13.12
N TRP A 27 37.70 -5.09 12.77
CA TRP A 27 37.23 -5.35 11.41
C TRP A 27 37.82 -4.38 10.37
N THR A 28 38.15 -3.15 10.77
CA THR A 28 38.85 -2.21 9.88
C THR A 28 40.26 -2.69 9.55
N ALA A 29 40.98 -3.23 10.54
CA ALA A 29 42.31 -3.80 10.32
C ALA A 29 42.27 -5.07 9.46
N VAL A 30 41.27 -5.94 9.67
CA VAL A 30 41.03 -7.13 8.83
C VAL A 30 40.70 -6.73 7.38
N GLU A 31 39.80 -5.76 7.17
CA GLU A 31 39.42 -5.29 5.82
C GLU A 31 40.55 -4.55 5.09
N GLY A 32 41.42 -3.86 5.84
CA GLY A 32 42.60 -3.14 5.32
C GLY A 32 43.84 -4.00 5.08
N GLU A 33 43.78 -5.31 5.38
CA GLU A 33 44.89 -6.26 5.27
C GLU A 33 46.17 -5.82 6.02
N ASP A 34 46.04 -5.13 7.16
CA ASP A 34 47.19 -4.75 8.00
C ASP A 34 47.66 -5.94 8.85
N LEU A 35 48.42 -6.82 8.18
CA LEU A 35 48.97 -8.06 8.72
C LEU A 35 49.90 -7.84 9.92
N THR A 36 50.66 -6.74 9.92
CA THR A 36 51.69 -6.45 10.94
C THR A 36 51.07 -6.00 12.25
N THR A 37 50.10 -5.09 12.18
CA THR A 37 49.42 -4.57 13.38
C THR A 37 48.56 -5.66 14.01
N LEU A 38 47.83 -6.45 13.21
CA LEU A 38 46.98 -7.53 13.71
C LEU A 38 47.78 -8.68 14.33
N ALA A 39 48.96 -9.00 13.78
CA ALA A 39 49.87 -10.03 14.31
C ALA A 39 50.41 -9.65 15.69
N ALA A 40 50.78 -8.38 15.89
CA ALA A 40 51.25 -7.87 17.17
C ALA A 40 50.14 -7.88 18.23
N ASP A 41 48.93 -7.44 17.88
CA ASP A 41 47.79 -7.37 18.80
C ASP A 41 47.27 -8.76 19.22
N LEU A 42 47.31 -9.74 18.31
CA LEU A 42 46.85 -11.11 18.57
C LEU A 42 47.97 -12.03 19.08
N ALA A 43 49.23 -11.58 19.07
CA ALA A 43 50.43 -12.37 19.37
C ALA A 43 50.55 -13.65 18.50
N VAL A 44 50.38 -13.51 17.18
CA VAL A 44 50.41 -14.61 16.19
C VAL A 44 51.40 -14.31 15.06
N ASP A 45 52.01 -15.35 14.49
CA ASP A 45 52.90 -15.21 13.33
C ASP A 45 52.19 -14.63 12.09
N THR A 46 52.85 -13.70 11.40
CA THR A 46 52.30 -13.03 10.20
C THR A 46 51.99 -14.01 9.06
N GLU A 47 52.78 -15.08 8.92
CA GLU A 47 52.56 -16.12 7.91
C GLU A 47 51.25 -16.89 8.13
N ALA A 48 50.92 -17.19 9.39
CA ALA A 48 49.67 -17.85 9.76
C ALA A 48 48.44 -16.96 9.49
N LEU A 49 48.58 -15.65 9.74
CA LEU A 49 47.55 -14.64 9.46
C LEU A 49 47.33 -14.42 7.97
N GLY A 50 48.41 -14.40 7.16
CA GLY A 50 48.34 -14.26 5.70
C GLY A 50 47.53 -15.38 5.02
N ALA A 51 47.52 -16.58 5.59
CA ALA A 51 46.74 -17.71 5.06
C ALA A 51 45.22 -17.57 5.28
N VAL A 52 44.78 -16.81 6.29
CA VAL A 52 43.36 -16.78 6.74
C VAL A 52 42.69 -15.42 6.50
N LEU A 53 43.44 -14.31 6.54
CA LEU A 53 42.88 -12.96 6.43
C LEU A 53 42.10 -12.69 5.14
N PRO A 54 42.60 -13.06 3.94
CA PRO A 54 41.83 -12.87 2.71
C PRO A 54 40.46 -13.59 2.74
N ALA A 55 40.39 -14.76 3.38
CA ALA A 55 39.16 -15.52 3.56
C ALA A 55 38.21 -14.83 4.56
N LEU A 56 38.73 -14.31 5.68
CA LEU A 56 37.96 -13.54 6.66
C LEU A 56 37.43 -12.23 6.09
N SER A 57 38.23 -11.46 5.35
CA SER A 57 37.81 -10.22 4.69
C SER A 57 36.73 -10.50 3.64
N THR A 58 36.85 -11.60 2.89
CA THR A 58 35.81 -12.04 1.94
C THR A 58 34.54 -12.50 2.64
N TRP A 59 34.64 -13.17 3.79
CA TRP A 59 33.48 -13.53 4.61
C TRP A 59 32.79 -12.28 5.19
N ARG A 60 33.54 -11.31 5.74
CA ARG A 60 33.01 -10.08 6.32
C ARG A 60 32.29 -9.23 5.27
N ARG A 61 32.87 -9.08 4.07
CA ARG A 61 32.19 -8.40 2.94
C ARG A 61 30.86 -9.05 2.61
N ARG A 62 30.83 -10.39 2.45
CA ARG A 62 29.58 -11.13 2.19
C ARG A 62 28.53 -10.91 3.28
N GLN A 63 28.93 -10.90 4.54
CA GLN A 63 28.03 -10.64 5.67
C GLN A 63 27.47 -9.21 5.64
N ARG A 64 28.29 -8.21 5.31
CA ARG A 64 27.85 -6.81 5.18
C ARG A 64 26.89 -6.63 4.00
N ASP A 65 27.18 -7.26 2.87
CA ASP A 65 26.31 -7.23 1.70
C ASP A 65 24.94 -7.87 2.02
N GLN A 66 24.94 -9.01 2.72
CA GLN A 66 23.72 -9.67 3.16
C GLN A 66 22.93 -8.82 4.17
N ALA A 67 23.60 -8.24 5.17
CA ALA A 67 22.97 -7.36 6.14
C ALA A 67 22.39 -6.09 5.49
N MET A 68 23.05 -5.55 4.45
CA MET A 68 22.52 -4.45 3.67
C MET A 68 21.24 -4.86 2.92
N VAL A 69 21.22 -6.04 2.31
CA VAL A 69 20.02 -6.59 1.65
C VAL A 69 18.89 -6.83 2.65
N ASP A 70 19.19 -7.44 3.80
CA ASP A 70 18.18 -7.74 4.82
C ASP A 70 17.63 -6.46 5.46
N GLY A 71 18.46 -5.43 5.62
CA GLY A 71 18.04 -4.12 6.15
C GLY A 71 17.08 -3.34 5.25
N VAL A 72 16.96 -3.69 3.96
CA VAL A 72 16.04 -3.04 3.00
C VAL A 72 14.87 -3.93 2.57
N ARG A 73 14.81 -5.17 3.05
CA ARG A 73 13.72 -6.10 2.74
C ARG A 73 12.48 -5.76 3.55
N HIS A 74 11.39 -5.49 2.86
CA HIS A 74 10.09 -5.21 3.47
C HIS A 74 9.04 -6.14 2.87
N HIS A 75 8.02 -6.44 3.65
CA HIS A 75 6.85 -7.16 3.19
C HIS A 75 5.60 -6.50 3.79
N GLU A 76 4.51 -6.57 3.05
CA GLU A 76 3.21 -6.08 3.51
C GLU A 76 2.63 -7.08 4.52
N MET A 77 2.03 -6.56 5.59
CA MET A 77 1.32 -7.35 6.58
C MET A 77 0.00 -6.69 6.94
N TRP A 78 -1.01 -7.52 7.11
CA TRP A 78 -2.29 -7.11 7.64
C TRP A 78 -2.34 -7.35 9.15
N LYS A 79 -2.76 -6.32 9.88
CA LYS A 79 -2.92 -6.40 11.34
C LYS A 79 -4.41 -6.37 11.67
N PRO A 80 -4.93 -7.34 12.45
CA PRO A 80 -6.31 -7.29 12.91
C PRO A 80 -6.58 -5.98 13.66
N LEU A 81 -7.68 -5.31 13.29
CA LEU A 81 -8.17 -4.10 13.94
C LEU A 81 -9.44 -4.44 14.72
N SER A 82 -9.38 -4.36 16.05
CA SER A 82 -10.56 -4.54 16.90
C SER A 82 -11.39 -3.26 16.94
N LEU A 83 -12.62 -3.32 16.44
CA LEU A 83 -13.58 -2.23 16.54
C LEU A 83 -14.45 -2.41 17.80
N PRO A 84 -14.78 -1.34 18.53
CA PRO A 84 -15.70 -1.42 19.65
C PRO A 84 -17.10 -1.83 19.16
N SER A 85 -17.83 -2.60 19.95
CA SER A 85 -19.20 -3.04 19.61
C SER A 85 -20.19 -1.87 19.43
N SER A 86 -19.84 -0.69 19.94
CA SER A 86 -20.60 0.56 19.77
C SER A 86 -20.05 1.44 18.65
N ALA A 87 -19.27 0.89 17.72
CA ALA A 87 -18.79 1.65 16.57
C ALA A 87 -20.01 2.22 15.80
N PRO A 88 -20.00 3.51 15.46
CA PRO A 88 -21.11 4.11 14.75
C PRO A 88 -21.27 3.44 13.39
N THR A 89 -22.51 3.15 13.02
CA THR A 89 -22.86 2.72 11.66
C THR A 89 -22.72 3.89 10.70
N ALA A 90 -22.54 3.60 9.41
CA ALA A 90 -22.64 4.62 8.38
C ALA A 90 -24.01 5.32 8.49
N ALA A 91 -23.99 6.65 8.44
CA ALA A 91 -25.19 7.49 8.55
C ALA A 91 -25.24 8.46 7.36
N GLY A 92 -26.41 9.08 7.17
CA GLY A 92 -26.68 9.99 6.06
C GLY A 92 -26.84 9.26 4.73
N THR A 93 -26.85 10.04 3.65
CA THR A 93 -27.04 9.52 2.29
C THR A 93 -25.69 9.15 1.66
N TRP A 94 -25.59 7.95 1.12
CA TRP A 94 -24.42 7.40 0.44
C TRP A 94 -24.71 7.17 -1.03
N LEU A 95 -23.78 7.55 -1.89
CA LEU A 95 -23.85 7.23 -3.31
C LEU A 95 -23.16 5.88 -3.56
N ALA A 96 -23.87 4.89 -4.08
CA ALA A 96 -23.27 3.64 -4.53
C ALA A 96 -23.07 3.66 -6.05
N VAL A 97 -21.82 3.67 -6.50
CA VAL A 97 -21.48 3.64 -7.93
C VAL A 97 -21.24 2.19 -8.34
N VAL A 98 -22.17 1.65 -9.12
CA VAL A 98 -22.25 0.22 -9.44
C VAL A 98 -22.04 0.00 -10.94
N PRO A 99 -21.21 -0.97 -11.37
CA PRO A 99 -21.17 -1.38 -12.77
C PRO A 99 -22.57 -1.79 -13.23
N GLU A 100 -23.02 -1.32 -14.39
CA GLU A 100 -24.35 -1.65 -14.92
C GLU A 100 -24.57 -3.17 -15.03
N ALA A 101 -23.53 -3.92 -15.40
CA ALA A 101 -23.55 -5.38 -15.48
C ALA A 101 -23.77 -6.09 -14.13
N LEU A 102 -23.57 -5.40 -13.00
CA LEU A 102 -23.70 -5.93 -11.64
C LEU A 102 -24.82 -5.24 -10.84
N ALA A 103 -25.68 -4.45 -11.50
CA ALA A 103 -26.73 -3.69 -10.82
C ALA A 103 -27.69 -4.59 -10.02
N ASP A 104 -28.03 -5.76 -10.57
CA ASP A 104 -28.93 -6.75 -9.95
C ASP A 104 -28.17 -7.95 -9.35
N ASP A 105 -26.83 -7.87 -9.24
CA ASP A 105 -26.04 -8.96 -8.68
C ASP A 105 -26.37 -9.14 -7.18
N PRO A 106 -26.75 -10.35 -6.73
CA PRO A 106 -27.15 -10.58 -5.34
C PRO A 106 -26.08 -10.23 -4.31
N TRP A 107 -24.80 -10.38 -4.65
CA TRP A 107 -23.70 -10.02 -3.76
C TRP A 107 -23.59 -8.49 -3.65
N VAL A 108 -23.75 -7.75 -4.75
CA VAL A 108 -23.80 -6.28 -4.72
C VAL A 108 -24.97 -5.80 -3.86
N VAL A 109 -26.16 -6.36 -4.04
CA VAL A 109 -27.34 -6.03 -3.22
C VAL A 109 -27.07 -6.29 -1.74
N ALA A 110 -26.41 -7.40 -1.39
CA ALA A 110 -26.04 -7.72 -0.02
C ALA A 110 -25.06 -6.70 0.57
N VAL A 111 -24.06 -6.27 -0.21
CA VAL A 111 -23.11 -5.23 0.22
C VAL A 111 -23.83 -3.91 0.49
N LEU A 112 -24.68 -3.44 -0.44
CA LEU A 112 -25.42 -2.19 -0.25
C LEU A 112 -26.37 -2.25 0.95
N THR A 113 -27.00 -3.40 1.18
CA THR A 113 -27.83 -3.64 2.37
C THR A 113 -27.00 -3.58 3.66
N ALA A 114 -25.78 -4.13 3.65
CA ALA A 114 -24.90 -4.18 4.81
C ALA A 114 -24.30 -2.81 5.19
N VAL A 115 -24.23 -1.85 4.27
CA VAL A 115 -23.83 -0.46 4.58
C VAL A 115 -24.77 0.15 5.62
N GLY A 116 -26.05 -0.21 5.60
CA GLY A 116 -27.03 0.19 6.62
C GLY A 116 -27.39 1.68 6.62
N ALA A 117 -27.06 2.40 5.54
CA ALA A 117 -27.36 3.82 5.35
C ALA A 117 -28.39 4.02 4.22
N ASP A 118 -28.81 5.26 3.98
CA ASP A 118 -29.63 5.61 2.82
C ASP A 118 -28.75 5.59 1.57
N VAL A 119 -28.85 4.52 0.77
CA VAL A 119 -27.98 4.30 -0.39
C VAL A 119 -28.70 4.65 -1.68
N VAL A 120 -28.18 5.65 -2.40
CA VAL A 120 -28.64 6.03 -3.75
C VAL A 120 -27.74 5.33 -4.77
N PRO A 121 -28.27 4.36 -5.55
CA PRO A 121 -27.48 3.68 -6.57
C PRO A 121 -27.32 4.56 -7.82
N LEU A 122 -26.11 4.58 -8.36
CA LEU A 122 -25.76 5.14 -9.66
C LEU A 122 -25.13 4.04 -10.51
N THR A 123 -25.89 3.49 -11.45
CA THR A 123 -25.38 2.49 -12.39
C THR A 123 -24.52 3.15 -13.46
N VAL A 124 -23.37 2.56 -13.75
CA VAL A 124 -22.38 3.09 -14.68
C VAL A 124 -21.96 1.99 -15.65
N GLY A 125 -22.24 2.19 -16.93
CA GLY A 125 -21.67 1.43 -18.04
C GLY A 125 -20.31 2.01 -18.46
N THR A 126 -20.03 2.05 -19.76
CA THR A 126 -18.89 2.80 -20.29
C THR A 126 -19.26 4.28 -20.36
N ALA A 127 -18.78 5.08 -19.40
CA ALA A 127 -18.97 6.53 -19.39
C ALA A 127 -17.63 7.25 -19.32
N ASP A 128 -17.51 8.37 -20.05
CA ASP A 128 -16.40 9.28 -19.88
C ASP A 128 -16.58 10.18 -18.65
N ARG A 129 -15.51 10.90 -18.33
CA ARG A 129 -15.42 11.82 -17.18
C ARG A 129 -16.52 12.88 -17.19
N ASP A 130 -16.74 13.54 -18.33
CA ASP A 130 -17.67 14.66 -18.44
C ASP A 130 -19.13 14.21 -18.29
N THR A 131 -19.47 13.08 -18.91
CA THR A 131 -20.80 12.47 -18.79
C THR A 131 -21.08 12.07 -17.35
N LEU A 132 -20.12 11.43 -16.68
CA LEU A 132 -20.27 11.02 -15.29
C LEU A 132 -20.37 12.23 -14.35
N ALA A 133 -19.56 13.28 -14.57
CA ALA A 133 -19.64 14.52 -13.81
C ALA A 133 -21.00 15.21 -14.00
N GLY A 134 -21.54 15.22 -15.23
CA GLY A 134 -22.88 15.73 -15.51
C GLY A 134 -23.98 15.01 -14.72
N ARG A 135 -23.94 13.67 -14.69
CA ARG A 135 -24.87 12.86 -13.90
C ARG A 135 -24.76 13.13 -12.40
N LEU A 136 -23.54 13.25 -11.89
CA LEU A 136 -23.29 13.58 -10.48
C LEU A 136 -23.85 14.96 -10.11
N ARG A 137 -23.66 16.00 -10.95
CA ARG A 137 -24.26 17.32 -10.72
C ARG A 137 -25.79 17.29 -10.74
N GLY A 138 -26.39 16.48 -11.62
CA GLY A 138 -27.83 16.25 -11.64
C GLY A 138 -28.35 15.74 -10.29
N LEU A 139 -27.72 14.69 -9.76
CA LEU A 139 -28.07 14.12 -8.44
C LEU A 139 -27.91 15.12 -7.28
N LEU A 140 -26.88 15.96 -7.31
CA LEU A 140 -26.67 16.99 -6.27
C LEU A 140 -27.67 18.14 -6.37
N SER A 141 -28.10 18.49 -7.59
CA SER A 141 -29.07 19.58 -7.81
C SER A 141 -30.46 19.30 -7.24
N GLU A 142 -30.75 18.02 -6.96
CA GLU A 142 -31.95 17.56 -6.25
C GLU A 142 -31.88 17.81 -4.72
N GLY A 143 -30.79 18.41 -4.23
CA GLY A 143 -30.59 18.78 -2.82
C GLY A 143 -29.94 17.67 -1.98
N THR A 144 -29.43 16.62 -2.60
CA THR A 144 -28.84 15.46 -1.92
C THR A 144 -27.45 15.79 -1.38
N ALA A 145 -27.32 15.88 -0.06
CA ALA A 145 -26.02 15.99 0.61
C ALA A 145 -25.41 14.60 0.86
N LEU A 146 -24.35 14.26 0.13
CA LEU A 146 -23.68 12.97 0.26
C LEU A 146 -22.74 12.94 1.47
N THR A 147 -22.83 11.87 2.25
CA THR A 147 -21.93 11.60 3.38
C THR A 147 -20.75 10.73 2.97
N GLY A 148 -20.90 9.92 1.92
CA GLY A 148 -19.85 9.09 1.36
C GLY A 148 -20.20 8.59 -0.04
N VAL A 149 -19.18 8.18 -0.78
CA VAL A 149 -19.32 7.51 -2.07
C VAL A 149 -18.72 6.12 -1.96
N LEU A 150 -19.50 5.08 -2.24
CA LEU A 150 -19.04 3.69 -2.30
C LEU A 150 -18.93 3.27 -3.77
N SER A 151 -17.72 2.99 -4.23
CA SER A 151 -17.47 2.51 -5.59
C SER A 151 -17.30 1.01 -5.63
N LEU A 152 -18.12 0.35 -6.42
CA LEU A 152 -18.01 -1.06 -6.77
C LEU A 152 -17.41 -1.24 -8.18
N LEU A 153 -16.86 -0.18 -8.77
CA LEU A 153 -16.37 -0.19 -10.16
C LEU A 153 -15.18 -1.13 -10.38
N ALA A 154 -14.44 -1.47 -9.32
CA ALA A 154 -13.35 -2.42 -9.40
C ALA A 154 -13.82 -3.85 -9.74
N LEU A 155 -15.09 -4.16 -9.50
CA LEU A 155 -15.65 -5.51 -9.68
C LEU A 155 -15.98 -5.85 -11.12
N THR A 156 -15.88 -4.88 -12.04
CA THR A 156 -16.11 -5.14 -13.46
C THR A 156 -14.96 -5.97 -14.05
N ASP A 157 -15.25 -7.23 -14.35
CA ASP A 157 -14.33 -8.13 -15.05
C ASP A 157 -14.12 -7.73 -16.53
N ALA A 158 -14.98 -6.85 -17.04
CA ALA A 158 -15.01 -6.48 -18.46
C ALA A 158 -13.82 -5.61 -18.89
N ALA A 159 -13.09 -5.02 -17.95
CA ALA A 159 -11.92 -4.20 -18.25
C ALA A 159 -10.63 -4.94 -17.88
N GLN A 160 -9.72 -5.10 -18.86
CA GLN A 160 -8.31 -5.46 -18.58
C GLN A 160 -7.61 -4.44 -17.65
N ALA A 161 -8.28 -3.34 -17.30
CA ALA A 161 -7.80 -2.27 -16.43
C ALA A 161 -8.89 -1.79 -15.44
N PRO A 162 -9.17 -2.53 -14.35
CA PRO A 162 -10.18 -2.17 -13.34
C PRO A 162 -9.96 -0.80 -12.68
N ALA A 163 -8.74 -0.28 -12.72
CA ALA A 163 -8.40 1.04 -12.19
C ALA A 163 -8.89 2.21 -13.07
N VAL A 164 -9.15 2.00 -14.36
CA VAL A 164 -9.55 3.09 -15.27
C VAL A 164 -10.93 3.65 -14.91
N PRO A 165 -11.99 2.83 -14.72
CA PRO A 165 -13.29 3.33 -14.23
C PRO A 165 -13.18 4.06 -12.90
N THR A 166 -12.36 3.58 -11.96
CA THR A 166 -12.13 4.24 -10.68
C THR A 166 -11.44 5.60 -10.85
N ALA A 167 -10.45 5.71 -11.73
CA ALA A 167 -9.79 6.98 -12.02
C ALA A 167 -10.76 7.98 -12.67
N VAL A 168 -11.59 7.53 -13.62
CA VAL A 168 -12.64 8.35 -14.24
C VAL A 168 -13.66 8.82 -13.20
N LEU A 169 -14.10 7.93 -12.31
CA LEU A 169 -15.00 8.29 -11.21
C LEU A 169 -14.38 9.34 -10.29
N LEU A 170 -13.13 9.14 -9.85
CA LEU A 170 -12.44 10.11 -9.00
C LEU A 170 -12.38 11.49 -9.66
N GLN A 171 -12.01 11.54 -10.94
CA GLN A 171 -11.98 12.79 -11.71
C GLN A 171 -13.37 13.43 -11.86
N ALA A 172 -14.40 12.63 -12.13
CA ALA A 172 -15.77 13.12 -12.25
C ALA A 172 -16.33 13.67 -10.93
N LEU A 173 -15.99 13.04 -9.79
CA LEU A 173 -16.34 13.53 -8.46
C LEU A 173 -15.71 14.90 -8.17
N LEU A 174 -14.45 15.09 -8.58
CA LEU A 174 -13.78 16.38 -8.46
C LEU A 174 -14.44 17.46 -9.31
N ASP A 175 -14.77 17.15 -10.56
CA ASP A 175 -15.42 18.10 -11.49
C ASP A 175 -16.87 18.42 -11.13
N ALA A 176 -17.54 17.51 -10.44
CA ALA A 176 -18.86 17.73 -9.86
C ALA A 176 -18.78 18.37 -8.46
N GLU A 177 -17.56 18.67 -7.98
CA GLU A 177 -17.28 19.26 -6.67
C GLU A 177 -17.78 18.44 -5.47
N VAL A 178 -18.01 17.13 -5.64
CA VAL A 178 -18.46 16.23 -4.56
C VAL A 178 -17.41 16.16 -3.46
N THR A 179 -17.75 16.63 -2.25
CA THR A 179 -16.85 16.68 -1.10
C THR A 179 -16.84 15.39 -0.28
N ALA A 180 -17.83 14.52 -0.48
CA ALA A 180 -17.94 13.25 0.22
C ALA A 180 -16.73 12.33 -0.08
N PRO A 181 -16.20 11.60 0.92
CA PRO A 181 -15.06 10.71 0.73
C PRO A 181 -15.42 9.50 -0.13
N LEU A 182 -14.53 9.17 -1.07
CA LEU A 182 -14.62 7.98 -1.92
C LEU A 182 -14.03 6.74 -1.24
N TRP A 183 -14.81 5.69 -1.15
CA TRP A 183 -14.43 4.35 -0.73
C TRP A 183 -14.50 3.39 -1.91
N CYS A 184 -13.42 2.66 -2.20
CA CYS A 184 -13.40 1.68 -3.28
C CYS A 184 -13.41 0.26 -2.72
N VAL A 185 -14.35 -0.55 -3.20
CA VAL A 185 -14.49 -1.96 -2.81
C VAL A 185 -13.90 -2.84 -3.89
N THR A 186 -13.04 -3.75 -3.48
CA THR A 186 -12.54 -4.86 -4.28
C THR A 186 -12.99 -6.20 -3.69
N ARG A 187 -12.79 -7.30 -4.42
CA ARG A 187 -13.09 -8.65 -3.96
C ARG A 187 -11.99 -9.62 -4.39
N GLY A 188 -11.24 -10.16 -3.43
CA GLY A 188 -10.14 -11.08 -3.70
C GLY A 188 -8.94 -10.43 -4.41
N ALA A 189 -8.75 -9.12 -4.19
CA ALA A 189 -7.65 -8.33 -4.73
C ALA A 189 -6.40 -8.39 -3.84
N VAL A 190 -6.58 -8.65 -2.55
CA VAL A 190 -5.49 -8.74 -1.57
C VAL A 190 -5.56 -10.06 -0.80
N ALA A 191 -4.40 -10.49 -0.30
CA ALA A 191 -4.28 -11.65 0.57
C ALA A 191 -3.87 -11.16 1.96
N VAL A 192 -4.72 -11.42 2.94
CA VAL A 192 -4.52 -11.06 4.35
C VAL A 192 -3.69 -12.12 5.07
N ALA A 193 -3.85 -13.39 4.67
CA ALA A 193 -3.05 -14.51 5.14
C ALA A 193 -2.26 -15.18 4.01
N GLY A 194 -1.08 -15.72 4.32
CA GLY A 194 -0.20 -16.37 3.32
C GLY A 194 -0.79 -17.62 2.65
N THR A 195 -1.92 -18.15 3.14
CA THR A 195 -2.63 -19.29 2.56
C THR A 195 -3.78 -18.89 1.63
N GLU A 196 -4.14 -17.61 1.59
CA GLU A 196 -5.23 -17.12 0.77
C GLU A 196 -4.83 -17.06 -0.70
N ARG A 197 -5.78 -17.38 -1.58
CA ARG A 197 -5.59 -17.27 -3.03
C ARG A 197 -6.29 -16.01 -3.53
N LEU A 198 -5.55 -15.16 -4.23
CA LEU A 198 -6.14 -14.05 -4.98
C LEU A 198 -7.02 -14.61 -6.09
N THR A 199 -8.28 -14.16 -6.11
CA THR A 199 -9.25 -14.55 -7.14
C THR A 199 -9.44 -13.47 -8.20
N ALA A 200 -9.07 -12.23 -7.89
CA ALA A 200 -9.15 -11.10 -8.82
C ALA A 200 -7.90 -10.18 -8.75
N PRO A 201 -6.69 -10.68 -9.09
CA PRO A 201 -5.46 -9.91 -8.97
C PRO A 201 -5.45 -8.60 -9.79
N ALA A 202 -6.22 -8.53 -10.89
CA ALA A 202 -6.34 -7.31 -11.69
C ALA A 202 -6.93 -6.13 -10.88
N GLN A 203 -7.76 -6.41 -9.86
CA GLN A 203 -8.34 -5.38 -8.99
C GLN A 203 -7.31 -4.71 -8.08
N ALA A 204 -6.14 -5.34 -7.85
CA ALA A 204 -5.04 -4.73 -7.09
C ALA A 204 -4.53 -3.42 -7.73
N ALA A 205 -4.77 -3.20 -9.03
CA ALA A 205 -4.48 -1.92 -9.68
C ALA A 205 -5.24 -0.74 -9.04
N VAL A 206 -6.44 -0.99 -8.50
CA VAL A 206 -7.24 0.02 -7.77
C VAL A 206 -6.57 0.39 -6.44
N TRP A 207 -5.91 -0.57 -5.79
CA TRP A 207 -5.12 -0.32 -4.59
C TRP A 207 -3.93 0.59 -4.87
N GLY A 208 -3.20 0.33 -5.97
CA GLY A 208 -2.12 1.20 -6.43
C GLY A 208 -2.58 2.63 -6.71
N LEU A 209 -3.72 2.80 -7.41
CA LEU A 209 -4.34 4.11 -7.64
C LEU A 209 -4.73 4.80 -6.31
N GLY A 210 -5.36 4.06 -5.41
CA GLY A 210 -5.85 4.58 -4.13
C GLY A 210 -4.75 5.07 -3.20
N LEU A 211 -3.57 4.43 -3.22
CA LEU A 211 -2.40 4.90 -2.46
C LEU A 211 -1.95 6.29 -2.94
N VAL A 212 -2.02 6.57 -4.24
CA VAL A 212 -1.71 7.90 -4.80
C VAL A 212 -2.82 8.90 -4.48
N ALA A 213 -4.09 8.51 -4.65
CA ALA A 213 -5.23 9.36 -4.35
C ALA A 213 -5.27 9.82 -2.88
N ALA A 214 -4.88 8.94 -1.95
CA ALA A 214 -4.76 9.27 -0.54
C ALA A 214 -3.72 10.37 -0.26
N LEU A 215 -2.69 10.50 -1.09
CA LEU A 215 -1.65 11.54 -0.98
C LEU A 215 -2.03 12.83 -1.70
N GLU A 216 -2.66 12.73 -2.86
CA GLU A 216 -3.01 13.91 -3.68
C GLU A 216 -4.29 14.61 -3.19
N ILE A 217 -5.26 13.85 -2.68
CA ILE A 217 -6.61 14.35 -2.37
C ILE A 217 -7.13 13.78 -1.03
N PRO A 218 -6.38 13.91 0.08
CA PRO A 218 -6.68 13.24 1.35
C PRO A 218 -8.06 13.59 1.92
N ALA A 219 -8.57 14.80 1.66
CA ALA A 219 -9.87 15.25 2.17
C ALA A 219 -11.06 14.59 1.47
N ARG A 220 -10.87 14.03 0.26
CA ARG A 220 -11.96 13.40 -0.54
C ARG A 220 -11.74 11.90 -0.75
N TRP A 221 -10.71 11.33 -0.13
CA TRP A 221 -10.43 9.90 -0.20
C TRP A 221 -10.76 9.23 1.13
N GLY A 222 -11.68 8.28 1.10
CA GLY A 222 -12.06 7.48 2.26
C GLY A 222 -11.12 6.30 2.48
N GLY A 223 -11.01 5.43 1.48
CA GLY A 223 -10.14 4.26 1.59
C GLY A 223 -10.45 3.13 0.60
N LEU A 224 -9.81 2.00 0.86
CA LEU A 224 -9.93 0.75 0.11
C LEU A 224 -10.42 -0.35 1.04
N ILE A 225 -11.31 -1.21 0.55
CA ILE A 225 -11.85 -2.35 1.28
C ILE A 225 -11.85 -3.55 0.33
N ASP A 226 -11.21 -4.65 0.71
CA ASP A 226 -11.38 -5.94 0.03
C ASP A 226 -12.38 -6.78 0.81
N LEU A 227 -13.36 -7.35 0.12
CA LEU A 227 -14.41 -8.20 0.69
C LEU A 227 -14.26 -9.67 0.28
#